data_AF-D7FMC9-F1
#
_entry.id   AF-D7FMC9-F1
#
_cell.length_a   1.000
_cell.length_b   1.000
_cell.length_c   1.000
_cell.angle_alpha   90.00
_cell.angle_beta   90.00
_cell.angle_gamma   90.00
#
_symmetry.space_group_name_H-M   'P 1'
#
loop_
_entity.id
_entity.type
_entity.pdbx_description
1 polymer ?
#
loop_
_entity_poly.entity_id
_entity_poly.type
_entity_poly.pdbx_seq_one_letter_code
_entity_poly.pdbx_strand_id
1 'polypeptide(L)'
;MEAFMDDESVCTVAKDLAPKTPTAFQLENFAPGKRIRVTVTIGEKEVREARFTCPSRDQDQWKIATVSCNNHALTEKIKLWKRLTRVIGDVDCILHLGDQIYGDVDFGTKESGEDFESAWHASLTLLEPMERGEWDNHQEEVREFYRECYRTTWNMPFTAICLASAANYMICDDHEFTDDLGDEPEHHNPSTLAFYVATLAYQVYNEYQHQLHEDCDVTDLSIKPYYACKLSPRVGFFMTDNRVERSLHRAQGTKSSWENRAFMGPAQWDRVTEAFENDFDSCDVVMFGTPTPLVFLSQTATGVAQKKIDDARGTWGHSDFKIEQQAITKLLSDWQNARRNRAVITLGGDVHMGGFTDSWHNGSDIPLHQLTASAVGNQPEGGMTTPREVALRSAMHADERLFDFKVEHHEWIYGANYGMLDFKLHEQGHGRHRPHVTLTLVGEKGDPKVRNLQFGNSSVGLKNREHSEASEAAHAAAEVMGVPP
;
A
#
# COMPACT_ATOMS: atom_id res chain seq x y z
N MET A 1 -19.37 21.68 -1.82
CA MET A 1 -18.23 21.37 -0.92
C MET A 1 -17.65 22.67 -0.43
N GLU A 2 -17.37 22.78 0.86
CA GLU A 2 -16.78 23.96 1.49
C GLU A 2 -15.60 23.53 2.36
N ALA A 3 -14.46 24.20 2.23
CA ALA A 3 -13.26 23.93 3.01
C ALA A 3 -12.96 25.10 3.96
N PHE A 4 -12.59 24.75 5.18
CA PHE A 4 -12.32 25.67 6.27
C PHE A 4 -10.89 25.48 6.78
N MET A 5 -10.23 26.59 7.07
CA MET A 5 -8.91 26.66 7.68
C MET A 5 -8.98 27.65 8.84
N ASP A 6 -8.61 27.21 10.05
CA ASP A 6 -8.79 28.01 11.28
C ASP A 6 -10.24 28.54 11.45
N ASP A 7 -11.23 27.70 11.13
CA ASP A 7 -12.68 27.99 11.12
C ASP A 7 -13.15 29.08 10.14
N GLU A 8 -12.26 29.61 9.30
CA GLU A 8 -12.61 30.50 8.20
C GLU A 8 -12.80 29.71 6.90
N SER A 9 -13.86 30.02 6.14
CA SER A 9 -14.09 29.42 4.82
C SER A 9 -13.04 29.93 3.84
N VAL A 10 -12.26 29.02 3.25
CA VAL A 10 -11.14 29.35 2.35
C VAL A 10 -11.38 28.89 0.92
N CYS A 11 -12.27 27.91 0.71
CA CYS A 11 -12.59 27.40 -0.61
C CYS A 11 -14.04 26.90 -0.65
N THR A 12 -14.75 27.17 -1.74
CA THR A 12 -16.08 26.61 -2.01
C THR A 12 -16.13 26.13 -3.45
N VAL A 13 -16.55 24.88 -3.63
CA VAL A 13 -16.68 24.24 -4.95
C VAL A 13 -18.06 23.59 -5.05
N ALA A 14 -18.73 23.77 -6.19
CA ALA A 14 -19.99 23.12 -6.53
C ALA A 14 -19.84 22.36 -7.85
N LYS A 15 -20.38 21.14 -7.91
CA LYS A 15 -20.32 20.27 -9.08
C LYS A 15 -21.59 19.42 -9.13
N ASP A 16 -22.11 19.20 -10.33
CA ASP A 16 -23.20 18.24 -10.54
C ASP A 16 -22.65 16.82 -10.39
N LEU A 17 -23.35 15.99 -9.64
CA LEU A 17 -22.93 14.62 -9.33
C LEU A 17 -23.82 13.62 -10.06
N ALA A 18 -23.19 12.65 -10.71
CA ALA A 18 -23.89 11.47 -11.18
C ALA A 18 -24.08 10.49 -10.00
N PRO A 19 -25.29 9.96 -9.78
CA PRO A 19 -25.50 8.94 -8.76
C PRO A 19 -24.56 7.75 -8.96
N LYS A 20 -24.03 7.22 -7.86
CA LYS A 20 -23.15 6.02 -7.83
C LYS A 20 -21.78 6.15 -8.53
N THR A 21 -21.45 7.32 -9.06
CA THR A 21 -20.14 7.59 -9.68
C THR A 21 -19.27 8.40 -8.72
N PRO A 22 -17.99 8.06 -8.53
CA PRO A 22 -17.09 8.88 -7.73
C PRO A 22 -16.89 10.25 -8.38
N THR A 23 -16.58 11.26 -7.57
CA THR A 23 -16.30 12.61 -8.08
C THR A 23 -15.12 13.19 -7.32
N ALA A 24 -14.04 13.48 -8.04
CA ALA A 24 -12.90 14.22 -7.53
C ALA A 24 -13.18 15.73 -7.49
N PHE A 25 -12.62 16.37 -6.47
CA PHE A 25 -12.62 17.82 -6.27
C PHE A 25 -11.19 18.28 -5.98
N GLN A 26 -10.73 19.29 -6.70
CA GLN A 26 -9.48 19.96 -6.39
C GLN A 26 -9.76 21.14 -5.45
N LEU A 27 -9.08 21.16 -4.31
CA LEU A 27 -9.13 22.24 -3.34
C LEU A 27 -7.75 22.88 -3.24
N GLU A 28 -7.68 24.20 -3.32
CA GLU A 28 -6.42 24.94 -3.39
C GLU A 28 -6.30 25.99 -2.28
N ASN A 29 -5.14 26.63 -2.20
CA ASN A 29 -4.83 27.76 -1.31
C ASN A 29 -4.83 27.43 0.20
N PHE A 30 -4.52 26.20 0.55
CA PHE A 30 -4.28 25.83 1.95
C PHE A 30 -2.90 26.27 2.42
N ALA A 31 -2.84 26.82 3.63
CA ALA A 31 -1.56 27.16 4.25
C ALA A 31 -0.87 25.90 4.81
N PRO A 32 0.46 25.77 4.66
CA PRO A 32 1.21 24.65 5.21
C PRO A 32 1.04 24.50 6.73
N GLY A 33 0.99 23.26 7.23
CA GLY A 33 0.85 22.95 8.65
C GLY A 33 -0.52 23.24 9.26
N LYS A 34 -1.50 23.67 8.46
CA LYS A 34 -2.86 23.97 8.94
C LYS A 34 -3.76 22.74 8.85
N ARG A 35 -4.64 22.64 9.84
CA ARG A 35 -5.72 21.66 9.84
C ARG A 35 -6.87 22.19 8.98
N ILE A 36 -7.25 21.38 8.01
CA ILE A 36 -8.34 21.64 7.08
C ILE A 36 -9.55 20.82 7.51
N ARG A 37 -10.72 21.44 7.47
CA ARG A 37 -12.02 20.78 7.63
C ARG A 37 -12.79 20.98 6.34
N VAL A 38 -13.27 19.91 5.73
CA VAL A 38 -14.07 19.96 4.50
C VAL A 38 -15.46 19.45 4.79
N THR A 39 -16.48 20.22 4.44
CA THR A 39 -17.87 19.78 4.47
C THR A 39 -18.38 19.53 3.06
N VAL A 40 -19.07 18.40 2.89
CA VAL A 40 -19.71 18.02 1.64
C VAL A 40 -21.21 17.99 1.86
N THR A 41 -21.91 18.90 1.22
CA THR A 41 -23.38 18.95 1.23
C THR A 41 -23.90 18.33 -0.06
N ILE A 42 -24.73 17.29 0.06
CA ILE A 42 -25.42 16.65 -1.07
C ILE A 42 -26.92 16.94 -0.96
N GLY A 43 -27.46 17.64 -1.96
CA GLY A 43 -28.84 18.13 -1.93
C GLY A 43 -29.10 19.06 -0.75
N GLU A 44 -30.29 18.98 -0.15
CA GLU A 44 -30.70 19.85 0.96
C GLU A 44 -30.40 19.30 2.37
N LYS A 45 -29.88 18.07 2.50
CA LYS A 45 -29.99 17.33 3.77
C LYS A 45 -28.75 16.61 4.27
N GLU A 46 -27.85 16.15 3.40
CA GLU A 46 -26.74 15.32 3.83
C GLU A 46 -25.46 16.12 3.90
N VAL A 47 -24.91 16.27 5.11
CA VAL A 47 -23.60 16.87 5.33
C VAL A 47 -22.63 15.79 5.79
N ARG A 48 -21.59 15.53 5.00
CA ARG A 48 -20.43 14.74 5.39
C ARG A 48 -19.27 15.68 5.72
N GLU A 49 -18.36 15.23 6.59
CA GLU A 49 -17.21 16.02 6.99
C GLU A 49 -15.93 15.18 6.87
N ALA A 50 -14.88 15.80 6.35
CA ALA A 50 -13.52 15.31 6.33
C ALA A 50 -12.60 16.29 7.07
N ARG A 51 -11.50 15.79 7.64
CA ARG A 51 -10.48 16.60 8.30
C ARG A 51 -9.11 16.05 7.94
N PHE A 52 -8.16 16.92 7.62
CA PHE A 52 -6.77 16.50 7.38
C PHE A 52 -5.83 17.67 7.69
N THR A 53 -4.53 17.41 7.76
CA THR A 53 -3.52 18.45 7.98
C THR A 53 -2.67 18.58 6.73
N CYS A 54 -2.49 19.81 6.24
CA CYS A 54 -1.55 20.05 5.15
C CYS A 54 -0.12 19.95 5.69
N PRO A 55 0.80 19.24 5.00
CA PRO A 55 2.20 19.20 5.41
C PRO A 55 2.82 20.60 5.57
N SER A 56 3.64 20.79 6.60
CA SER A 56 4.46 22.01 6.73
C SER A 56 5.83 21.82 6.06
N ARG A 57 6.37 22.89 5.47
CA ARG A 57 7.75 22.89 4.94
C ARG A 57 8.80 22.67 6.04
N ASP A 58 8.49 23.13 7.24
CA ASP A 58 9.38 23.06 8.41
C ASP A 58 9.06 21.86 9.31
N GLN A 59 8.19 20.95 8.86
CA GLN A 59 7.82 19.75 9.60
C GLN A 59 9.03 18.82 9.76
N ASP A 60 9.47 18.67 11.00
CA ASP A 60 10.59 17.81 11.37
C ASP A 60 10.13 16.45 11.90
N GLN A 61 8.89 16.34 12.38
CA GLN A 61 8.29 15.11 12.90
C GLN A 61 7.19 14.59 11.97
N TRP A 62 7.23 13.30 11.68
CA TRP A 62 6.27 12.64 10.79
C TRP A 62 5.70 11.38 11.46
N LYS A 63 4.41 11.13 11.22
CA LYS A 63 3.65 9.96 11.65
C LYS A 63 2.82 9.45 10.47
N ILE A 64 3.23 8.35 9.87
CA ILE A 64 2.63 7.81 8.65
C ILE A 64 2.10 6.41 8.95
N ALA A 65 0.84 6.14 8.61
CA ALA A 65 0.28 4.80 8.69
C ALA A 65 0.47 4.06 7.37
N THR A 66 0.58 2.73 7.42
CA THR A 66 0.63 1.87 6.23
C THR A 66 -0.37 0.73 6.34
N VAL A 67 -1.09 0.47 5.26
CA VAL A 67 -2.14 -0.58 5.22
C VAL A 67 -2.12 -1.30 3.87
N SER A 68 -2.56 -2.55 3.86
CA SER A 68 -2.88 -3.32 2.65
C SER A 68 -3.92 -4.41 2.99
N CYS A 69 -4.45 -5.08 1.98
CA CYS A 69 -5.27 -6.28 2.12
C CYS A 69 -6.53 -6.04 2.98
N ASN A 70 -7.37 -5.13 2.49
CA ASN A 70 -8.60 -4.68 3.12
C ASN A 70 -9.82 -5.50 2.64
N ASN A 71 -9.84 -6.79 2.96
CA ASN A 71 -10.95 -7.65 2.59
C ASN A 71 -12.22 -7.28 3.37
N HIS A 72 -13.18 -6.67 2.68
CA HIS A 72 -14.42 -6.19 3.28
C HIS A 72 -15.18 -7.32 4.03
N ALA A 73 -15.17 -8.56 3.51
CA ALA A 73 -15.87 -9.71 4.10
C ALA A 73 -15.35 -10.10 5.50
N LEU A 74 -14.11 -9.70 5.82
CA LEU A 74 -13.48 -9.95 7.12
C LEU A 74 -13.26 -8.66 7.94
N THR A 75 -13.32 -7.49 7.30
CA THR A 75 -13.02 -6.19 7.91
C THR A 75 -13.89 -5.86 9.13
N GLU A 76 -15.19 -6.20 9.14
CA GLU A 76 -16.02 -5.95 10.33
C GLU A 76 -15.63 -6.83 11.53
N LYS A 77 -15.10 -8.03 11.26
CA LYS A 77 -14.58 -8.95 12.28
C LYS A 77 -13.22 -8.45 12.77
N ILE A 78 -12.40 -7.93 11.86
CA ILE A 78 -11.05 -7.44 12.09
C ILE A 78 -11.07 -5.98 12.54
N LYS A 79 -10.87 -5.75 13.83
CA LYS A 79 -11.11 -4.41 14.43
C LYS A 79 -9.95 -3.41 14.24
N LEU A 80 -9.15 -3.55 13.19
CA LEU A 80 -7.96 -2.71 12.99
C LEU A 80 -8.27 -1.33 12.45
N TRP A 81 -9.19 -1.18 11.50
CA TRP A 81 -9.69 0.16 11.12
C TRP A 81 -10.25 0.92 12.33
N LYS A 82 -11.04 0.24 13.17
CA LYS A 82 -11.55 0.80 14.44
C LYS A 82 -10.43 1.20 15.40
N ARG A 83 -9.28 0.54 15.35
CA ARG A 83 -8.11 0.89 16.15
C ARG A 83 -7.40 2.11 15.57
N LEU A 84 -7.21 2.14 14.25
CA LEU A 84 -6.59 3.26 13.54
C LEU A 84 -7.37 4.57 13.74
N THR A 85 -8.71 4.54 13.76
CA THR A 85 -9.53 5.76 14.02
C THR A 85 -9.20 6.46 15.34
N ARG A 86 -8.54 5.80 16.29
CA ARG A 86 -8.16 6.40 17.58
C ARG A 86 -6.94 7.29 17.50
N VAL A 87 -6.07 7.03 16.51
CA VAL A 87 -4.81 7.76 16.32
C VAL A 87 -4.79 8.53 15.00
N ILE A 88 -5.78 8.34 14.12
CA ILE A 88 -5.81 8.94 12.79
C ILE A 88 -5.72 10.47 12.80
N GLY A 89 -6.21 11.11 13.87
CA GLY A 89 -6.09 12.56 14.03
C GLY A 89 -4.66 13.06 14.23
N ASP A 90 -3.73 12.17 14.57
CA ASP A 90 -2.29 12.42 14.75
C ASP A 90 -1.45 11.86 13.60
N VAL A 91 -2.07 11.27 12.59
CA VAL A 91 -1.40 10.70 11.41
C VAL A 91 -1.36 11.74 10.30
N ASP A 92 -0.18 11.98 9.73
CA ASP A 92 0.02 12.93 8.64
C ASP A 92 -0.57 12.40 7.32
N CYS A 93 -0.35 11.12 7.03
CA CYS A 93 -0.95 10.42 5.90
C CYS A 93 -0.99 8.90 6.08
N ILE A 94 -1.82 8.24 5.26
CA ILE A 94 -1.86 6.79 5.12
C ILE A 94 -1.30 6.41 3.74
N LEU A 95 -0.38 5.47 3.72
CA LEU A 95 0.13 4.82 2.52
C LEU A 95 -0.55 3.46 2.37
N HIS A 96 -1.33 3.29 1.30
CA HIS A 96 -2.00 2.02 0.99
C HIS A 96 -1.19 1.26 -0.05
N LEU A 97 -0.79 0.03 0.29
CA LEU A 97 0.18 -0.80 -0.45
C LEU A 97 -0.51 -1.95 -1.19
N GLY A 98 -1.63 -1.69 -1.86
CA GLY A 98 -2.42 -2.75 -2.52
C GLY A 98 -3.65 -3.26 -1.78
N ASP A 99 -4.54 -3.90 -2.53
CA ASP A 99 -5.73 -4.61 -2.06
C ASP A 99 -6.64 -3.76 -1.17
N GLN A 100 -6.95 -2.55 -1.58
CA GLN A 100 -7.93 -1.70 -0.91
C GLN A 100 -9.35 -2.22 -1.08
N ILE A 101 -9.59 -3.01 -2.13
CA ILE A 101 -10.79 -3.84 -2.34
C ILE A 101 -10.37 -5.27 -2.71
N TYR A 102 -11.34 -6.19 -2.69
CA TYR A 102 -11.19 -7.52 -3.27
C TYR A 102 -12.28 -7.70 -4.33
N GLY A 103 -11.93 -7.48 -5.59
CA GLY A 103 -12.82 -7.58 -6.76
C GLY A 103 -13.17 -9.02 -7.13
N ASP A 104 -12.48 -9.98 -6.57
CA ASP A 104 -12.50 -11.41 -6.90
C ASP A 104 -12.95 -12.31 -5.74
N VAL A 105 -13.08 -11.75 -4.53
CA VAL A 105 -13.68 -12.43 -3.38
C VAL A 105 -15.16 -12.12 -3.28
N ASP A 106 -15.96 -13.14 -2.96
CA ASP A 106 -17.41 -13.02 -2.80
C ASP A 106 -17.81 -11.94 -1.77
N PHE A 107 -18.80 -11.12 -2.13
CA PHE A 107 -19.41 -10.09 -1.27
C PHE A 107 -20.37 -10.65 -0.22
N GLY A 108 -20.32 -11.96 0.03
CA GLY A 108 -21.49 -12.77 0.33
C GLY A 108 -22.41 -12.27 1.44
N THR A 109 -23.71 -12.43 1.22
CA THR A 109 -24.56 -13.09 2.23
C THR A 109 -25.38 -14.19 1.54
N LYS A 110 -25.02 -15.47 1.75
CA LYS A 110 -25.91 -16.61 1.41
C LYS A 110 -27.28 -16.55 2.13
N GLU A 111 -27.46 -15.61 3.05
CA GLU A 111 -28.68 -15.41 3.83
C GLU A 111 -29.71 -14.49 3.14
N SER A 112 -29.32 -13.66 2.16
CA SER A 112 -30.26 -12.74 1.48
C SER A 112 -30.96 -13.34 0.25
N GLY A 113 -30.54 -14.53 -0.21
CA GLY A 113 -31.12 -15.19 -1.38
C GLY A 113 -30.73 -14.57 -2.73
N GLU A 114 -29.84 -13.58 -2.74
CA GLU A 114 -29.18 -13.06 -3.94
C GLU A 114 -27.70 -13.50 -3.89
N ASP A 115 -27.36 -14.52 -4.69
CA ASP A 115 -25.98 -14.98 -4.86
C ASP A 115 -25.18 -13.87 -5.59
N PHE A 116 -24.51 -13.00 -4.83
CA PHE A 116 -23.51 -12.09 -5.40
C PHE A 116 -22.17 -12.82 -5.50
N GLU A 117 -21.89 -13.28 -6.72
CA GLU A 117 -20.56 -13.64 -7.20
C GLU A 117 -19.63 -12.41 -7.12
N SER A 118 -18.32 -12.59 -6.90
CA SER A 118 -17.35 -11.49 -6.92
C SER A 118 -17.43 -10.66 -8.22
N ALA A 119 -16.93 -9.41 -8.25
CA ALA A 119 -17.01 -8.58 -9.44
C ALA A 119 -16.32 -9.19 -10.66
N TRP A 120 -15.17 -9.86 -10.44
CA TRP A 120 -14.49 -10.64 -11.46
C TRP A 120 -15.37 -11.76 -11.99
N HIS A 121 -15.88 -12.62 -11.10
CA HIS A 121 -16.69 -13.79 -11.50
C HIS A 121 -18.01 -13.37 -12.17
N ALA A 122 -18.70 -12.35 -11.64
CA ALA A 122 -19.89 -11.77 -12.24
C ALA A 122 -19.62 -11.22 -13.66
N SER A 123 -18.45 -10.60 -13.87
CA SER A 123 -18.04 -10.10 -15.19
C SER A 123 -17.79 -11.25 -16.17
N LEU A 124 -17.12 -12.32 -15.74
CA LEU A 124 -16.88 -13.50 -16.58
C LEU A 124 -18.20 -14.20 -16.91
N THR A 125 -19.05 -14.48 -15.91
CA THR A 125 -20.38 -15.09 -16.10
C THR A 125 -21.24 -14.30 -17.09
N LEU A 126 -21.18 -12.97 -17.03
CA LEU A 126 -21.91 -12.10 -17.97
C LEU A 126 -21.40 -12.23 -19.40
N LEU A 127 -20.08 -12.24 -19.60
CA LEU A 127 -19.46 -12.07 -20.92
C LEU A 127 -19.05 -13.38 -21.63
N GLU A 128 -18.81 -14.47 -20.89
CA GLU A 128 -18.35 -15.76 -21.44
C GLU A 128 -19.30 -16.34 -22.51
N PRO A 129 -20.65 -16.23 -22.39
CA PRO A 129 -21.56 -16.71 -23.43
C PRO A 129 -21.57 -15.88 -24.72
N MET A 130 -20.91 -14.72 -24.72
CA MET A 130 -20.98 -13.72 -25.80
C MET A 130 -19.79 -13.80 -26.75
N GLU A 131 -20.01 -13.42 -28.00
CA GLU A 131 -18.91 -13.25 -28.95
C GLU A 131 -18.08 -12.00 -28.57
N ARG A 132 -16.77 -12.01 -28.85
CA ARG A 132 -15.86 -10.90 -28.48
C ARG A 132 -16.34 -9.52 -28.95
N GLY A 133 -16.99 -9.46 -30.11
CA GLY A 133 -17.53 -8.21 -30.66
C GLY A 133 -18.73 -7.64 -29.91
N GLU A 134 -19.30 -8.41 -28.98
CA GLU A 134 -20.48 -8.03 -28.18
C GLU A 134 -20.11 -7.53 -26.79
N TRP A 135 -18.87 -7.75 -26.33
CA TRP A 135 -18.42 -7.37 -24.98
C TRP A 135 -18.57 -5.87 -24.69
N ASP A 136 -18.37 -5.02 -25.70
CA ASP A 136 -18.46 -3.57 -25.56
C ASP A 136 -19.86 -3.09 -25.16
N ASN A 137 -20.90 -3.89 -25.42
CA ASN A 137 -22.28 -3.57 -25.04
C ASN A 137 -22.52 -3.65 -23.53
N HIS A 138 -21.60 -4.27 -22.78
CA HIS A 138 -21.72 -4.55 -21.35
C HIS A 138 -20.61 -3.93 -20.50
N GLN A 139 -19.85 -2.98 -21.06
CA GLN A 139 -18.76 -2.32 -20.34
C GLN A 139 -19.21 -1.65 -19.04
N GLU A 140 -20.39 -1.06 -19.05
CA GLU A 140 -20.90 -0.31 -17.91
C GLU A 140 -21.35 -1.23 -16.77
N GLU A 141 -21.95 -2.37 -17.10
CA GLU A 141 -22.29 -3.41 -16.13
C GLU A 141 -21.04 -3.97 -15.44
N VAL A 142 -19.99 -4.26 -16.21
CA VAL A 142 -18.71 -4.73 -15.66
C VAL A 142 -18.07 -3.67 -14.77
N ARG A 143 -18.01 -2.40 -15.20
CA ARG A 143 -17.50 -1.31 -14.36
C ARG A 143 -18.31 -1.20 -13.07
N GLU A 144 -19.64 -1.25 -13.14
CA GLU A 144 -20.50 -1.13 -11.98
C GLU A 144 -20.29 -2.26 -10.95
N PHE A 145 -19.96 -3.48 -11.38
CA PHE A 145 -19.56 -4.54 -10.45
C PHE A 145 -18.36 -4.12 -9.60
N TYR A 146 -17.30 -3.60 -10.22
CA TYR A 146 -16.11 -3.10 -9.50
C TYR A 146 -16.39 -1.84 -8.68
N ARG A 147 -17.23 -0.92 -9.17
CA ARG A 147 -17.61 0.27 -8.41
C ARG A 147 -18.34 -0.12 -7.12
N GLU A 148 -19.15 -1.17 -7.15
CA GLU A 148 -19.82 -1.67 -5.94
C GLU A 148 -18.82 -2.23 -4.92
N CYS A 149 -17.73 -2.88 -5.37
CA CYS A 149 -16.63 -3.29 -4.48
C CYS A 149 -16.05 -2.12 -3.69
N TYR A 150 -15.72 -1.03 -4.39
CA TYR A 150 -15.22 0.19 -3.78
C TYR A 150 -16.24 0.83 -2.84
N ARG A 151 -17.48 1.01 -3.28
CA ARG A 151 -18.53 1.63 -2.45
C ARG A 151 -18.80 0.80 -1.19
N THR A 152 -18.85 -0.51 -1.29
CA THR A 152 -19.05 -1.41 -0.14
C THR A 152 -17.90 -1.26 0.86
N THR A 153 -16.67 -1.37 0.36
CA THR A 153 -15.48 -1.40 1.21
C THR A 153 -15.19 -0.04 1.85
N TRP A 154 -15.29 1.04 1.08
CA TRP A 154 -14.96 2.39 1.56
C TRP A 154 -16.06 3.02 2.41
N ASN A 155 -17.32 2.57 2.29
CA ASN A 155 -18.40 2.99 3.19
C ASN A 155 -18.44 2.21 4.52
N MET A 156 -17.55 1.23 4.73
CA MET A 156 -17.44 0.58 6.04
C MET A 156 -17.13 1.63 7.11
N PRO A 157 -17.84 1.66 8.25
CA PRO A 157 -17.86 2.83 9.13
C PRO A 157 -16.48 3.33 9.58
N PHE A 158 -15.59 2.41 9.97
CA PHE A 158 -14.25 2.79 10.44
C PHE A 158 -13.27 3.08 9.30
N THR A 159 -13.42 2.41 8.16
CA THR A 159 -12.66 2.70 6.92
C THR A 159 -12.99 4.12 6.45
N ALA A 160 -14.28 4.45 6.31
CA ALA A 160 -14.74 5.77 5.91
C ALA A 160 -14.21 6.88 6.83
N ILE A 161 -14.21 6.66 8.16
CA ILE A 161 -13.66 7.62 9.12
C ILE A 161 -12.17 7.84 8.86
N CYS A 162 -11.37 6.78 8.69
CA CYS A 162 -9.95 6.92 8.45
C CYS A 162 -9.65 7.62 7.11
N LEU A 163 -10.31 7.22 6.03
CA LEU A 163 -10.16 7.83 4.71
C LEU A 163 -10.53 9.32 4.73
N ALA A 164 -11.52 9.71 5.53
CA ALA A 164 -11.93 11.12 5.70
C ALA A 164 -11.05 11.91 6.69
N SER A 165 -10.14 11.27 7.41
CA SER A 165 -9.40 11.89 8.53
C SER A 165 -7.90 12.13 8.27
N ALA A 166 -7.38 11.66 7.14
CA ALA A 166 -5.97 11.83 6.76
C ALA A 166 -5.83 11.91 5.22
N ALA A 167 -4.68 12.40 4.74
CA ALA A 167 -4.34 12.24 3.34
C ALA A 167 -4.04 10.76 3.04
N ASN A 168 -4.55 10.24 1.92
CA ASN A 168 -4.36 8.84 1.52
C ASN A 168 -3.62 8.80 0.19
N TYR A 169 -2.52 8.05 0.16
CA TYR A 169 -1.76 7.76 -1.06
C TYR A 169 -1.85 6.28 -1.30
N MET A 170 -2.39 5.89 -2.45
CA MET A 170 -2.74 4.50 -2.73
C MET A 170 -2.02 3.99 -3.97
N ILE A 171 -1.81 2.69 -4.03
CA ILE A 171 -1.35 1.94 -5.19
C ILE A 171 -2.15 0.64 -5.26
N CYS A 172 -2.46 0.19 -6.48
CA CYS A 172 -3.12 -1.09 -6.70
C CYS A 172 -2.16 -2.27 -6.49
N ASP A 173 -2.75 -3.41 -6.22
CA ASP A 173 -2.22 -4.76 -6.30
C ASP A 173 -3.24 -5.64 -7.07
N ASP A 174 -3.17 -6.95 -6.96
CA ASP A 174 -3.96 -7.86 -7.79
C ASP A 174 -5.44 -7.89 -7.43
N HIS A 175 -5.81 -7.86 -6.16
CA HIS A 175 -7.22 -7.94 -5.75
C HIS A 175 -8.05 -6.68 -6.07
N GLU A 176 -7.44 -5.60 -6.55
CA GLU A 176 -8.19 -4.53 -7.25
C GLU A 176 -8.90 -5.05 -8.51
N PHE A 177 -8.43 -6.18 -9.07
CA PHE A 177 -8.84 -6.76 -10.33
C PHE A 177 -9.25 -8.22 -10.17
N THR A 178 -8.25 -9.09 -9.95
CA THR A 178 -8.33 -10.54 -9.80
C THR A 178 -7.03 -11.02 -9.18
N ASP A 179 -7.12 -12.05 -8.33
CA ASP A 179 -5.98 -12.78 -7.77
C ASP A 179 -4.90 -13.02 -8.82
N ASP A 180 -3.63 -12.79 -8.44
CA ASP A 180 -2.46 -13.02 -9.29
C ASP A 180 -2.46 -12.26 -10.64
N LEU A 181 -3.08 -11.07 -10.71
CA LEU A 181 -3.02 -10.25 -11.93
C LEU A 181 -1.57 -10.08 -12.41
N GLY A 182 -1.34 -10.34 -13.71
CA GLY A 182 -0.02 -10.28 -14.35
C GLY A 182 0.81 -11.56 -14.31
N ASP A 183 0.40 -12.60 -13.56
CA ASP A 183 1.10 -13.88 -13.56
C ASP A 183 0.70 -14.76 -14.74
N GLU A 184 -0.57 -14.74 -15.15
CA GLU A 184 -1.06 -15.58 -16.25
C GLU A 184 -0.90 -14.95 -17.65
N PRO A 185 -0.67 -15.76 -18.71
CA PRO A 185 -0.59 -15.27 -20.10
C PRO A 185 -1.82 -14.51 -20.56
N GLU A 186 -2.98 -14.87 -20.03
CA GLU A 186 -4.25 -14.26 -20.38
C GLU A 186 -4.36 -12.82 -19.91
N HIS A 187 -3.64 -12.45 -18.83
CA HIS A 187 -3.62 -11.09 -18.27
C HIS A 187 -2.90 -10.06 -19.15
N HIS A 188 -2.16 -10.50 -20.17
CA HIS A 188 -1.46 -9.60 -21.11
C HIS A 188 -1.78 -9.88 -22.58
N ASN A 189 -2.86 -10.63 -22.86
CA ASN A 189 -3.33 -10.90 -24.22
C ASN A 189 -4.64 -10.12 -24.50
N PRO A 190 -4.62 -9.05 -25.33
CA PRO A 190 -5.81 -8.25 -25.63
C PRO A 190 -6.99 -8.97 -26.28
N SER A 191 -6.82 -10.24 -26.66
CA SER A 191 -7.86 -11.07 -27.26
C SER A 191 -8.64 -11.89 -26.22
N THR A 192 -8.18 -11.98 -24.97
CA THR A 192 -8.81 -12.79 -23.92
C THR A 192 -9.88 -12.00 -23.17
N LEU A 193 -10.82 -12.74 -22.58
CA LEU A 193 -11.84 -12.16 -21.71
C LEU A 193 -11.22 -11.60 -20.43
N ALA A 194 -10.25 -12.31 -19.84
CA ALA A 194 -9.54 -11.87 -18.65
C ALA A 194 -8.88 -10.50 -18.81
N PHE A 195 -8.17 -10.27 -19.93
CA PHE A 195 -7.56 -8.97 -20.23
C PHE A 195 -8.62 -7.86 -20.34
N TYR A 196 -9.75 -8.16 -20.99
CA TYR A 196 -10.83 -7.21 -21.20
C TYR A 196 -11.48 -6.79 -19.87
N VAL A 197 -11.80 -7.75 -18.99
CA VAL A 197 -12.35 -7.45 -17.66
C VAL A 197 -11.34 -6.67 -16.82
N ALA A 198 -10.06 -7.09 -16.78
CA ALA A 198 -9.01 -6.37 -16.05
C ALA A 198 -8.82 -4.93 -16.56
N THR A 199 -9.00 -4.69 -17.86
CA THR A 199 -8.98 -3.35 -18.45
C THR A 199 -10.11 -2.46 -17.91
N LEU A 200 -11.33 -2.99 -17.80
CA LEU A 200 -12.46 -2.24 -17.26
C LEU A 200 -12.32 -2.01 -15.75
N ALA A 201 -11.82 -3.00 -15.01
CA ALA A 201 -11.46 -2.86 -13.61
C ALA A 201 -10.38 -1.77 -13.41
N TYR A 202 -9.40 -1.66 -14.31
CA TYR A 202 -8.39 -0.60 -14.29
C TYR A 202 -8.97 0.81 -14.48
N GLN A 203 -9.98 0.96 -15.34
CA GLN A 203 -10.72 2.22 -15.43
C GLN A 203 -11.38 2.57 -14.10
N VAL A 204 -11.96 1.60 -13.40
CA VAL A 204 -12.57 1.81 -12.08
C VAL A 204 -11.53 2.11 -11.00
N TYR A 205 -10.36 1.46 -11.03
CA TYR A 205 -9.22 1.86 -10.20
C TYR A 205 -8.84 3.34 -10.45
N ASN A 206 -8.78 3.77 -11.71
CA ASN A 206 -8.49 5.16 -12.03
C ASN A 206 -9.58 6.10 -11.49
N GLU A 207 -10.85 5.70 -11.55
CA GLU A 207 -11.97 6.43 -10.98
C GLU A 207 -11.96 6.52 -9.45
N TYR A 208 -11.45 5.53 -8.71
CA TYR A 208 -11.51 5.58 -7.24
C TYR A 208 -10.18 5.98 -6.58
N GLN A 209 -9.06 5.66 -7.21
CA GLN A 209 -7.73 5.83 -6.62
C GLN A 209 -6.86 6.82 -7.41
N HIS A 210 -6.60 6.57 -8.70
CA HIS A 210 -5.64 7.38 -9.46
C HIS A 210 -6.07 8.84 -9.59
N GLN A 211 -7.36 9.10 -9.84
CA GLN A 211 -7.86 10.48 -9.97
C GLN A 211 -7.75 11.32 -8.68
N LEU A 212 -7.46 10.69 -7.53
CA LEU A 212 -7.17 11.41 -6.28
C LEU A 212 -5.75 11.97 -6.24
N HIS A 213 -4.86 11.48 -7.11
CA HIS A 213 -3.50 11.97 -7.24
C HIS A 213 -3.37 13.07 -8.30
N GLU A 214 -3.95 12.85 -9.47
CA GLU A 214 -3.91 13.79 -10.60
C GLU A 214 -5.20 13.72 -11.41
N ASP A 215 -5.59 14.83 -12.03
CA ASP A 215 -6.70 14.84 -12.99
C ASP A 215 -6.34 13.94 -14.19
N CYS A 216 -7.18 12.95 -14.46
CA CYS A 216 -6.94 11.99 -15.53
C CYS A 216 -8.22 11.68 -16.33
N ASP A 217 -8.04 11.27 -17.58
CA ASP A 217 -9.10 10.59 -18.32
C ASP A 217 -9.10 9.12 -17.89
N VAL A 218 -10.08 8.72 -17.09
CA VAL A 218 -10.15 7.35 -16.54
C VAL A 218 -10.24 6.27 -17.62
N THR A 219 -10.55 6.63 -18.86
CA THR A 219 -10.58 5.72 -20.01
C THR A 219 -9.21 5.55 -20.70
N ASP A 220 -8.23 6.40 -20.36
CA ASP A 220 -6.87 6.32 -20.88
C ASP A 220 -6.08 5.18 -20.21
N LEU A 221 -5.91 4.08 -20.95
CA LEU A 221 -5.16 2.90 -20.52
C LEU A 221 -3.64 3.07 -20.59
N SER A 222 -3.13 4.27 -20.90
CA SER A 222 -1.70 4.58 -20.86
C SER A 222 -1.27 5.22 -19.53
N ILE A 223 -2.24 5.60 -18.69
CA ILE A 223 -2.01 6.10 -17.33
C ILE A 223 -1.11 5.13 -16.57
N LYS A 224 -0.17 5.67 -15.80
CA LYS A 224 0.80 4.88 -15.04
C LYS A 224 0.42 4.91 -13.56
N PRO A 225 0.12 3.77 -12.93
CA PRO A 225 -0.33 3.75 -11.54
C PRO A 225 0.82 4.03 -10.56
N TYR A 226 2.07 3.81 -10.95
CA TYR A 226 3.24 4.15 -10.12
C TYR A 226 3.50 5.65 -10.11
N TYR A 227 4.01 6.18 -8.99
CA TYR A 227 4.34 7.61 -8.89
C TYR A 227 5.36 7.90 -7.80
N ALA A 228 5.99 9.07 -7.91
CA ALA A 228 6.87 9.63 -6.89
C ALA A 228 6.25 10.91 -6.34
N CYS A 229 6.29 11.08 -5.02
CA CYS A 229 5.71 12.24 -4.35
C CYS A 229 6.65 12.77 -3.27
N LYS A 230 6.60 14.08 -3.02
CA LYS A 230 7.23 14.72 -1.88
C LYS A 230 6.17 15.22 -0.92
N LEU A 231 6.20 14.72 0.31
CA LEU A 231 5.40 15.27 1.40
C LEU A 231 5.99 16.60 1.90
N SER A 232 7.31 16.75 1.80
CA SER A 232 8.04 17.99 2.06
C SER A 232 9.33 18.02 1.24
N PRO A 233 10.09 19.13 1.22
CA PRO A 233 11.40 19.15 0.55
C PRO A 233 12.39 18.08 1.05
N ARG A 234 12.17 17.55 2.26
CA ARG A 234 13.07 16.59 2.95
C ARG A 234 12.50 15.17 3.04
N VAL A 235 11.24 14.96 2.69
CA VAL A 235 10.54 13.67 2.81
C VAL A 235 9.80 13.37 1.53
N GLY A 236 10.11 12.22 0.94
CA GLY A 236 9.43 11.73 -0.26
C GLY A 236 9.08 10.25 -0.16
N PHE A 237 8.32 9.78 -1.14
CA PHE A 237 8.08 8.37 -1.34
C PHE A 237 7.86 8.03 -2.80
N PHE A 238 8.15 6.78 -3.15
CA PHE A 238 7.82 6.18 -4.44
C PHE A 238 6.88 5.01 -4.22
N MET A 239 5.75 4.98 -4.93
CA MET A 239 4.84 3.82 -4.99
C MET A 239 5.08 3.06 -6.27
N THR A 240 5.43 1.78 -6.16
CA THR A 240 5.64 0.91 -7.33
C THR A 240 4.36 0.21 -7.73
N ASP A 241 4.17 0.03 -9.03
CA ASP A 241 3.20 -0.93 -9.55
C ASP A 241 3.92 -2.21 -9.96
N ASN A 242 3.44 -3.34 -9.45
CA ASN A 242 3.94 -4.65 -9.82
C ASN A 242 2.84 -5.51 -10.46
N ARG A 243 1.69 -4.95 -10.88
CA ARG A 243 0.59 -5.71 -11.50
C ARG A 243 0.24 -5.18 -12.88
N VAL A 244 -0.14 -3.91 -13.00
CA VAL A 244 -0.66 -3.34 -14.24
C VAL A 244 0.41 -3.24 -15.31
N GLU A 245 1.64 -2.84 -14.95
CA GLU A 245 2.77 -2.78 -15.86
C GLU A 245 3.02 -4.14 -16.52
N ARG A 246 3.15 -5.20 -15.73
CA ARG A 246 3.45 -6.55 -16.24
C ARG A 246 2.25 -7.29 -16.85
N SER A 247 1.05 -6.71 -16.77
CA SER A 247 -0.19 -7.21 -17.40
C SER A 247 -0.64 -6.32 -18.58
N LEU A 248 -1.42 -5.28 -18.29
CA LEU A 248 -2.10 -4.43 -19.28
C LEU A 248 -1.11 -3.63 -20.12
N HIS A 249 -0.10 -3.01 -19.51
CA HIS A 249 0.87 -2.20 -20.26
C HIS A 249 1.90 -3.05 -21.00
N ARG A 250 2.17 -4.27 -20.52
CA ARG A 250 3.04 -5.23 -21.21
C ARG A 250 2.53 -5.57 -22.59
N ALA A 251 1.22 -5.66 -22.77
CA ALA A 251 0.60 -5.91 -24.07
C ALA A 251 0.93 -4.83 -25.13
N GLN A 252 1.35 -3.64 -24.70
CA GLN A 252 1.70 -2.52 -25.58
C GLN A 252 3.21 -2.45 -25.92
N GLY A 253 4.04 -3.27 -25.26
CA GLY A 253 5.50 -3.20 -25.36
C GLY A 253 6.15 -4.19 -26.33
N THR A 254 7.46 -4.00 -26.59
CA THR A 254 8.28 -4.96 -27.36
C THR A 254 8.98 -5.93 -26.43
N LYS A 255 9.08 -7.22 -26.78
CA LYS A 255 9.74 -8.23 -25.91
C LYS A 255 11.14 -7.81 -25.42
N SER A 256 11.92 -7.11 -26.24
CA SER A 256 13.28 -6.65 -25.90
C SER A 256 13.31 -5.55 -24.83
N SER A 257 12.32 -4.67 -24.77
CA SER A 257 12.31 -3.59 -23.76
C SER A 257 12.01 -4.10 -22.34
N TRP A 258 11.50 -5.33 -22.21
CA TRP A 258 11.13 -5.97 -20.95
C TRP A 258 12.19 -6.94 -20.41
N GLU A 259 13.31 -7.09 -21.12
CA GLU A 259 14.40 -7.96 -20.66
C GLU A 259 15.00 -7.41 -19.35
N ASN A 260 15.01 -8.24 -18.30
CA ASN A 260 15.43 -7.87 -16.93
C ASN A 260 14.61 -6.73 -16.28
N ARG A 261 13.43 -6.44 -16.81
CA ARG A 261 12.49 -5.40 -16.34
C ARG A 261 11.06 -5.93 -16.36
N ALA A 262 10.89 -7.20 -16.01
CA ALA A 262 9.64 -7.93 -16.21
C ALA A 262 8.60 -7.66 -15.12
N PHE A 263 9.03 -7.20 -13.94
CA PHE A 263 8.18 -6.96 -12.78
C PHE A 263 7.63 -5.53 -12.77
N MET A 264 8.50 -4.51 -12.81
CA MET A 264 8.12 -3.10 -12.80
C MET A 264 7.87 -2.54 -14.20
N GLY A 265 8.41 -3.16 -15.24
CA GLY A 265 8.35 -2.63 -16.61
C GLY A 265 9.37 -1.51 -16.88
N PRO A 266 9.67 -1.24 -18.17
CA PRO A 266 10.72 -0.31 -18.56
C PRO A 266 10.47 1.14 -18.16
N ALA A 267 9.22 1.62 -18.33
CA ALA A 267 8.87 3.01 -18.05
C ALA A 267 8.96 3.32 -16.54
N GLN A 268 8.57 2.38 -15.70
CA GLN A 268 8.69 2.51 -14.25
C GLN A 268 10.15 2.48 -13.79
N TRP A 269 10.98 1.65 -14.41
CA TRP A 269 12.43 1.63 -14.17
C TRP A 269 13.07 2.98 -14.44
N ASP A 270 12.76 3.58 -15.58
CA ASP A 270 13.29 4.88 -15.94
C ASP A 270 12.81 5.95 -14.93
N ARG A 271 11.53 5.89 -14.54
CA ARG A 271 10.93 6.83 -13.58
C ARG A 271 11.51 6.71 -12.17
N VAL A 272 11.74 5.49 -11.66
CA VAL A 272 12.31 5.27 -10.32
C VAL A 272 13.77 5.69 -10.28
N THR A 273 14.54 5.43 -11.33
CA THR A 273 15.91 5.94 -11.44
C THR A 273 15.92 7.46 -11.43
N GLU A 274 15.08 8.11 -12.25
CA GLU A 274 14.94 9.57 -12.26
C GLU A 274 14.53 10.13 -10.89
N ALA A 275 13.60 9.47 -10.19
CA ALA A 275 13.14 9.90 -8.87
C ALA A 275 14.29 9.95 -7.86
N PHE A 276 15.10 8.89 -7.80
CA PHE A 276 16.20 8.80 -6.85
C PHE A 276 17.40 9.67 -7.25
N GLU A 277 17.60 9.94 -8.55
CA GLU A 277 18.65 10.85 -9.03
C GLU A 277 18.30 12.32 -8.84
N ASN A 278 17.05 12.71 -9.11
CA ASN A 278 16.65 14.12 -9.23
C ASN A 278 15.64 14.51 -8.17
N ASP A 279 14.47 13.85 -8.14
CA ASP A 279 13.37 14.28 -7.28
C ASP A 279 13.78 14.21 -5.81
N PHE A 280 14.34 13.10 -5.37
CA PHE A 280 14.68 12.88 -3.98
C PHE A 280 16.07 13.38 -3.61
N ASP A 281 16.77 14.15 -4.46
CA ASP A 281 18.12 14.57 -4.10
C ASP A 281 18.16 15.40 -2.82
N SER A 282 17.15 16.24 -2.58
CA SER A 282 17.02 17.04 -1.35
C SER A 282 16.45 16.28 -0.14
N CYS A 283 15.98 15.05 -0.33
CA CYS A 283 15.33 14.28 0.72
C CYS A 283 16.33 13.68 1.71
N ASP A 284 15.92 13.65 2.97
CA ASP A 284 16.58 12.92 4.06
C ASP A 284 15.92 11.57 4.29
N VAL A 285 14.60 11.46 4.08
CA VAL A 285 13.86 10.21 4.19
C VAL A 285 13.12 9.96 2.88
N VAL A 286 13.29 8.76 2.33
CA VAL A 286 12.49 8.26 1.21
C VAL A 286 11.85 6.94 1.58
N MET A 287 10.53 6.85 1.44
CA MET A 287 9.82 5.57 1.55
C MET A 287 9.69 4.94 0.17
N PHE A 288 9.90 3.64 0.07
CA PHE A 288 9.72 2.87 -1.15
C PHE A 288 8.59 1.87 -0.92
N GLY A 289 7.38 2.25 -1.30
CA GLY A 289 6.19 1.42 -1.16
C GLY A 289 6.01 0.49 -2.35
N THR A 290 5.85 -0.80 -2.06
CA THR A 290 5.63 -1.84 -3.06
C THR A 290 4.50 -2.76 -2.61
N PRO A 291 3.59 -3.18 -3.50
CA PRO A 291 2.47 -4.01 -3.09
C PRO A 291 2.90 -5.35 -2.47
N THR A 292 3.88 -6.02 -3.10
CA THR A 292 4.52 -7.20 -2.50
C THR A 292 5.83 -6.86 -1.81
N PRO A 293 6.18 -7.48 -0.66
CA PRO A 293 7.39 -7.10 0.07
C PRO A 293 8.66 -7.34 -0.73
N LEU A 294 9.56 -6.35 -0.76
CA LEU A 294 10.81 -6.42 -1.52
C LEU A 294 11.66 -7.62 -1.10
N VAL A 295 11.69 -7.95 0.20
CA VAL A 295 12.36 -9.13 0.75
C VAL A 295 11.43 -9.86 1.72
N PHE A 296 11.04 -11.10 1.40
CA PHE A 296 10.03 -11.85 2.15
C PHE A 296 10.46 -13.25 2.61
N LEU A 297 10.92 -14.11 1.70
CA LEU A 297 11.36 -15.48 1.99
C LEU A 297 12.73 -15.77 1.39
N SER A 298 13.49 -16.67 2.05
CA SER A 298 14.80 -17.09 1.56
C SER A 298 14.83 -17.52 0.12
N GLN A 299 15.83 -17.07 -0.65
CA GLN A 299 16.00 -17.50 -2.04
C GLN A 299 16.08 -19.03 -2.20
N THR A 300 16.56 -19.71 -1.15
CA THR A 300 16.64 -21.18 -1.06
C THR A 300 15.30 -21.80 -0.73
N ALA A 301 14.49 -21.13 0.09
CA ALA A 301 13.14 -21.50 0.44
C ALA A 301 12.18 -21.18 -0.69
N THR A 302 12.34 -20.10 -1.46
CA THR A 302 11.49 -19.78 -2.63
C THR A 302 11.56 -20.87 -3.68
N GLY A 303 12.72 -21.51 -3.91
CA GLY A 303 12.79 -22.67 -4.83
C GLY A 303 12.08 -23.94 -4.33
N VAL A 304 11.95 -24.12 -3.00
CA VAL A 304 11.24 -25.25 -2.37
C VAL A 304 9.76 -24.91 -2.12
N ALA A 305 9.47 -23.64 -1.86
CA ALA A 305 8.17 -23.05 -1.60
C ALA A 305 7.41 -22.73 -2.89
N GLN A 306 8.09 -22.46 -4.01
CA GLN A 306 7.49 -22.38 -5.36
C GLN A 306 6.68 -23.62 -5.72
N LYS A 307 6.93 -24.77 -5.07
CA LYS A 307 6.16 -26.01 -5.26
C LYS A 307 5.01 -26.18 -4.25
N LYS A 308 4.82 -25.26 -3.31
CA LYS A 308 3.94 -25.41 -2.12
C LYS A 308 3.23 -24.13 -1.65
N ILE A 309 3.61 -22.96 -2.14
CA ILE A 309 3.01 -21.65 -1.92
C ILE A 309 2.62 -21.18 -3.31
N ASP A 310 1.32 -21.17 -3.59
CA ASP A 310 0.79 -20.88 -4.92
C ASP A 310 1.12 -19.42 -5.34
N ASP A 311 1.15 -18.48 -4.38
CA ASP A 311 1.40 -17.03 -4.58
C ASP A 311 2.88 -16.64 -4.78
N ALA A 312 3.81 -17.60 -4.79
CA ALA A 312 5.25 -17.28 -4.86
C ALA A 312 5.68 -16.62 -6.18
N ARG A 313 4.84 -16.74 -7.23
CA ARG A 313 5.12 -16.24 -8.58
C ARG A 313 4.98 -14.72 -8.69
N GLY A 314 4.05 -14.12 -7.97
CA GLY A 314 3.81 -12.67 -7.94
C GLY A 314 4.80 -11.87 -7.09
N THR A 315 5.78 -12.52 -6.45
CA THR A 315 6.69 -11.88 -5.49
C THR A 315 8.05 -11.53 -6.08
N TRP A 316 8.70 -10.50 -5.53
CA TRP A 316 10.08 -10.11 -5.88
C TRP A 316 11.11 -11.25 -5.82
N GLY A 317 10.88 -12.25 -4.97
CA GLY A 317 11.79 -13.40 -4.80
C GLY A 317 11.71 -14.44 -5.94
N HIS A 318 10.72 -14.32 -6.83
CA HIS A 318 10.55 -15.23 -7.96
C HIS A 318 11.76 -15.20 -8.89
N SER A 319 12.12 -16.35 -9.47
CA SER A 319 13.32 -16.49 -10.32
C SER A 319 13.37 -15.50 -11.48
N ASP A 320 12.21 -15.13 -12.01
CA ASP A 320 12.09 -14.25 -13.17
C ASP A 320 12.37 -12.78 -12.82
N PHE A 321 12.30 -12.41 -11.53
CA PHE A 321 12.42 -11.03 -11.05
C PHE A 321 13.68 -10.79 -10.20
N LYS A 322 14.49 -11.83 -9.97
CA LYS A 322 15.70 -11.74 -9.14
C LYS A 322 16.68 -10.65 -9.58
N ILE A 323 16.90 -10.50 -10.88
CA ILE A 323 17.81 -9.46 -11.41
C ILE A 323 17.27 -8.06 -11.07
N GLU A 324 15.95 -7.91 -11.18
CA GLU A 324 15.23 -6.67 -10.92
C GLU A 324 15.22 -6.33 -9.43
N GLN A 325 14.93 -7.33 -8.58
CA GLN A 325 15.03 -7.25 -7.13
C GLN A 325 16.44 -6.83 -6.68
N GLN A 326 17.49 -7.42 -7.26
CA GLN A 326 18.87 -7.05 -6.96
C GLN A 326 19.14 -5.59 -7.35
N ALA A 327 18.73 -5.19 -8.56
CA ALA A 327 18.96 -3.84 -9.07
C ALA A 327 18.27 -2.78 -8.21
N ILE A 328 17.02 -3.00 -7.81
CA ILE A 328 16.27 -2.00 -7.05
C ILE A 328 16.80 -1.91 -5.61
N THR A 329 17.05 -3.05 -4.96
CA THR A 329 17.64 -3.07 -3.62
C THR A 329 19.00 -2.37 -3.60
N LYS A 330 19.80 -2.55 -4.67
CA LYS A 330 21.06 -1.84 -4.85
C LYS A 330 20.87 -0.34 -5.03
N LEU A 331 19.95 0.10 -5.89
CA LEU A 331 19.63 1.52 -6.11
C LEU A 331 19.27 2.22 -4.79
N LEU A 332 18.36 1.62 -4.03
CA LEU A 332 17.92 2.13 -2.72
C LEU A 332 19.08 2.23 -1.72
N SER A 333 19.90 1.18 -1.64
CA SER A 333 21.07 1.14 -0.76
C SER A 333 22.11 2.18 -1.16
N ASP A 334 22.42 2.31 -2.45
CA ASP A 334 23.40 3.27 -2.95
C ASP A 334 22.95 4.71 -2.65
N TRP A 335 21.68 5.04 -2.91
CA TRP A 335 21.13 6.37 -2.61
C TRP A 335 21.20 6.70 -1.11
N GLN A 336 20.85 5.72 -0.27
CA GLN A 336 20.91 5.86 1.18
C GLN A 336 22.35 6.10 1.66
N ASN A 337 23.32 5.39 1.11
CA ASN A 337 24.72 5.46 1.53
C ASN A 337 25.48 6.64 0.92
N ALA A 338 24.96 7.26 -0.13
CA ALA A 338 25.56 8.44 -0.76
C ALA A 338 25.65 9.65 0.21
N ARG A 339 24.77 9.73 1.23
CA ARG A 339 24.82 10.78 2.26
C ARG A 339 24.48 10.23 3.64
N ARG A 340 25.26 10.60 4.65
CA ARG A 340 25.08 10.10 6.03
C ARG A 340 23.73 10.42 6.67
N ASN A 341 23.08 11.50 6.22
CA ASN A 341 21.76 11.94 6.71
C ASN A 341 20.57 11.36 5.93
N ARG A 342 20.79 10.44 4.99
CA ARG A 342 19.69 9.80 4.26
C ARG A 342 19.23 8.53 4.94
N ALA A 343 17.94 8.21 4.83
CA ALA A 343 17.34 6.95 5.21
C ALA A 343 16.33 6.51 4.15
N VAL A 344 16.37 5.23 3.79
CA VAL A 344 15.35 4.58 2.96
C VAL A 344 14.61 3.56 3.80
N ILE A 345 13.28 3.56 3.67
CA ILE A 345 12.41 2.61 4.33
C ILE A 345 11.56 1.94 3.24
N THR A 346 11.66 0.63 3.09
CA THR A 346 10.81 -0.13 2.18
C THR A 346 9.54 -0.56 2.89
N LEU A 347 8.41 -0.53 2.18
CA LEU A 347 7.09 -0.88 2.71
C LEU A 347 6.47 -1.95 1.83
N GLY A 348 5.90 -3.01 2.42
CA GLY A 348 5.29 -4.13 1.70
C GLY A 348 3.90 -4.52 2.22
N GLY A 349 3.04 -5.00 1.32
CA GLY A 349 1.68 -5.51 1.55
C GLY A 349 1.53 -7.00 1.20
N ASP A 350 0.38 -7.37 0.61
CA ASP A 350 0.03 -8.66 -0.02
C ASP A 350 -0.02 -9.91 0.88
N VAL A 351 1.04 -10.18 1.63
CA VAL A 351 1.32 -11.52 2.20
C VAL A 351 0.50 -11.93 3.45
N HIS A 352 -0.52 -11.16 3.80
CA HIS A 352 -1.41 -11.32 4.97
C HIS A 352 -0.70 -11.50 6.33
N MET A 353 0.58 -11.14 6.39
CA MET A 353 1.43 -11.15 7.58
C MET A 353 2.20 -9.85 7.69
N GLY A 354 2.64 -9.53 8.91
CA GLY A 354 3.44 -8.34 9.14
C GLY A 354 4.74 -8.65 9.84
N GLY A 355 5.76 -7.85 9.60
CA GLY A 355 7.07 -8.02 10.22
C GLY A 355 8.09 -7.05 9.68
N PHE A 356 9.34 -7.27 10.04
CA PHE A 356 10.44 -6.41 9.65
C PHE A 356 11.54 -7.22 8.99
N THR A 357 12.25 -6.57 8.09
CA THR A 357 13.42 -7.12 7.42
C THR A 357 14.50 -6.05 7.32
N ASP A 358 15.71 -6.39 7.75
CA ASP A 358 16.90 -5.55 7.57
C ASP A 358 17.81 -6.17 6.50
N SER A 359 18.28 -5.35 5.55
CA SER A 359 19.14 -5.79 4.45
C SER A 359 20.42 -4.95 4.36
N TRP A 360 21.59 -5.57 4.55
CA TRP A 360 22.91 -4.91 4.51
C TRP A 360 23.68 -5.23 3.23
N HIS A 361 23.94 -4.23 2.40
CA HIS A 361 24.76 -4.38 1.19
C HIS A 361 26.25 -4.47 1.52
N ASN A 362 26.93 -5.56 1.14
CA ASN A 362 28.40 -5.66 1.08
C ASN A 362 29.18 -5.06 2.29
N GLY A 363 28.75 -5.38 3.52
CA GLY A 363 29.43 -4.90 4.73
C GLY A 363 29.18 -3.44 5.09
N SER A 364 28.17 -2.80 4.49
CA SER A 364 27.58 -1.57 5.01
C SER A 364 27.17 -1.78 6.46
N ASP A 365 27.53 -0.84 7.35
CA ASP A 365 27.03 -0.83 8.74
C ASP A 365 25.56 -0.38 8.83
N ILE A 366 25.00 0.07 7.71
CA ILE A 366 23.68 0.64 7.61
C ILE A 366 22.78 -0.30 6.76
N PRO A 367 21.73 -0.88 7.36
CA PRO A 367 20.74 -1.65 6.61
C PRO A 367 19.75 -0.77 5.86
N LEU A 368 19.13 -1.34 4.83
CA LEU A 368 17.81 -0.95 4.36
C LEU A 368 16.77 -1.61 5.27
N HIS A 369 15.86 -0.81 5.81
CA HIS A 369 14.78 -1.27 6.68
C HIS A 369 13.52 -1.53 5.88
N GLN A 370 12.87 -2.65 6.11
CA GLN A 370 11.55 -2.97 5.57
C GLN A 370 10.51 -3.12 6.67
N LEU A 371 9.33 -2.54 6.45
CA LEU A 371 8.11 -2.85 7.19
C LEU A 371 7.13 -3.54 6.25
N THR A 372 6.79 -4.79 6.55
CA THR A 372 5.68 -5.47 5.91
C THR A 372 4.45 -5.33 6.82
N ALA A 373 3.35 -4.80 6.28
CA ALA A 373 2.14 -4.48 7.02
C ALA A 373 0.90 -4.97 6.27
N SER A 374 0.70 -6.29 6.27
CA SER A 374 -0.46 -6.95 5.67
C SER A 374 -1.06 -7.92 6.69
N ALA A 375 -2.35 -7.96 7.01
CA ALA A 375 -3.47 -7.30 6.35
C ALA A 375 -4.30 -6.46 7.34
N VAL A 376 -4.81 -5.31 6.92
CA VAL A 376 -5.67 -4.46 7.78
C VAL A 376 -7.08 -5.03 7.92
N GLY A 377 -7.53 -5.77 6.90
CA GLY A 377 -8.89 -6.31 6.80
C GLY A 377 -8.92 -7.75 6.31
N ASN A 378 -7.79 -8.46 6.27
CA ASN A 378 -7.73 -9.87 5.86
C ASN A 378 -6.99 -10.72 6.91
N GLN A 379 -7.00 -12.04 6.74
CA GLN A 379 -6.22 -12.97 7.54
C GLN A 379 -5.48 -13.92 6.61
N PRO A 380 -4.33 -14.49 7.06
CA PRO A 380 -3.71 -15.57 6.31
C PRO A 380 -4.74 -16.67 6.06
N GLU A 381 -4.69 -17.29 4.88
CA GLU A 381 -5.65 -18.31 4.48
C GLU A 381 -5.84 -19.37 5.58
N GLY A 382 -7.09 -19.84 5.75
CA GLY A 382 -7.50 -20.80 6.77
C GLY A 382 -6.83 -22.19 6.73
N GLY A 383 -5.79 -22.36 5.91
CA GLY A 383 -4.94 -23.55 5.80
C GLY A 383 -3.55 -23.42 6.44
N MET A 384 -3.23 -22.31 7.12
CA MET A 384 -1.95 -22.21 7.84
C MET A 384 -1.97 -23.05 9.12
N THR A 385 -1.83 -24.37 8.95
CA THR A 385 -1.65 -25.31 10.07
C THR A 385 -0.42 -24.92 10.88
N THR A 386 -0.41 -25.16 12.19
CA THR A 386 0.75 -24.89 13.07
C THR A 386 2.08 -25.40 12.50
N PRO A 387 2.16 -26.58 11.85
CA PRO A 387 3.40 -27.01 11.18
C PRO A 387 3.82 -26.16 9.98
N ARG A 388 2.87 -25.66 9.16
CA ARG A 388 3.15 -24.74 8.05
C ARG A 388 3.63 -23.40 8.59
N GLU A 389 2.98 -22.87 9.61
CA GLU A 389 3.40 -21.65 10.29
C GLU A 389 4.83 -21.80 10.87
N VAL A 390 5.13 -22.90 11.55
CA VAL A 390 6.47 -23.17 12.09
C VAL A 390 7.52 -23.29 10.99
N ALA A 391 7.19 -23.94 9.87
CA ALA A 391 8.09 -24.05 8.72
C ALA A 391 8.34 -22.67 8.08
N LEU A 392 7.30 -21.84 7.95
CA LEU A 392 7.39 -20.49 7.42
C LEU A 392 8.22 -19.60 8.34
N ARG A 393 7.95 -19.62 9.65
CA ARG A 393 8.78 -18.94 10.67
C ARG A 393 10.24 -19.36 10.57
N SER A 394 10.50 -20.65 10.40
CA SER A 394 11.86 -21.18 10.28
C SER A 394 12.54 -20.76 8.97
N ALA A 395 11.80 -20.68 7.88
CA ALA A 395 12.30 -20.18 6.60
C ALA A 395 12.64 -18.69 6.67
N MET A 396 11.85 -17.90 7.39
CA MET A 396 12.08 -16.47 7.58
C MET A 396 13.20 -16.19 8.58
N HIS A 397 13.37 -17.00 9.63
CA HIS A 397 14.45 -16.81 10.61
C HIS A 397 15.81 -17.36 10.19
N ALA A 398 15.95 -17.88 8.97
CA ALA A 398 17.25 -18.24 8.44
C ALA A 398 18.03 -16.96 8.11
N ASP A 399 19.22 -16.78 8.68
CA ASP A 399 20.14 -15.74 8.21
C ASP A 399 20.45 -15.98 6.74
N GLU A 400 20.23 -14.96 5.91
CA GLU A 400 20.23 -15.12 4.48
C GLU A 400 21.27 -14.26 3.78
N ARG A 401 21.67 -14.74 2.60
CA ARG A 401 22.30 -13.91 1.57
C ARG A 401 21.33 -13.72 0.41
N LEU A 402 20.86 -12.50 0.23
CA LEU A 402 20.13 -12.06 -0.94
C LEU A 402 21.13 -11.39 -1.89
N PHE A 403 21.72 -12.17 -2.81
CA PHE A 403 22.84 -11.71 -3.64
C PHE A 403 24.00 -11.18 -2.77
N ASP A 404 24.33 -9.90 -2.90
CA ASP A 404 25.36 -9.17 -2.15
C ASP A 404 24.83 -8.57 -0.82
N PHE A 405 23.60 -8.92 -0.43
CA PHE A 405 22.97 -8.44 0.80
C PHE A 405 22.96 -9.54 1.86
N LYS A 406 23.35 -9.20 3.10
CA LYS A 406 22.94 -9.95 4.28
C LYS A 406 21.51 -9.55 4.62
N VAL A 407 20.65 -10.51 4.93
CA VAL A 407 19.25 -10.26 5.28
C VAL A 407 18.96 -10.89 6.64
N GLU A 408 18.25 -10.14 7.49
CA GLU A 408 17.70 -10.63 8.76
C GLU A 408 16.21 -10.27 8.85
N HIS A 409 15.38 -11.28 9.11
CA HIS A 409 13.96 -11.10 9.38
C HIS A 409 13.68 -11.15 10.87
N HIS A 410 12.81 -10.27 11.34
CA HIS A 410 12.58 -10.11 12.76
C HIS A 410 11.12 -9.75 13.06
N GLU A 411 10.66 -10.25 14.20
CA GLU A 411 9.40 -9.85 14.83
C GLU A 411 8.11 -10.07 14.03
N TRP A 412 8.08 -11.07 13.13
CA TRP A 412 6.91 -11.39 12.32
C TRP A 412 5.69 -11.86 13.13
N ILE A 413 4.52 -11.37 12.75
CA ILE A 413 3.20 -11.73 13.26
C ILE A 413 2.35 -12.33 12.15
N TYR A 414 1.62 -13.38 12.51
CA TYR A 414 0.77 -14.14 11.61
C TYR A 414 -0.67 -13.74 11.92
N GLY A 415 -1.24 -12.88 11.08
CA GLY A 415 -2.57 -12.33 11.30
C GLY A 415 -2.67 -10.86 10.96
N ALA A 416 -3.89 -10.36 11.05
CA ALA A 416 -4.22 -9.01 10.66
C ALA A 416 -3.38 -7.96 11.42
N ASN A 417 -2.88 -6.96 10.70
CA ASN A 417 -2.10 -5.85 11.23
C ASN A 417 -2.13 -4.60 10.34
N TYR A 418 -1.59 -3.50 10.86
CA TYR A 418 -1.20 -2.32 10.09
C TYR A 418 0.13 -1.78 10.59
N GLY A 419 0.80 -0.98 9.75
CA GLY A 419 2.10 -0.38 10.05
C GLY A 419 1.98 1.08 10.48
N MET A 420 2.95 1.53 11.27
CA MET A 420 3.13 2.92 11.68
C MET A 420 4.61 3.27 11.56
N LEU A 421 4.90 4.38 10.89
CA LEU A 421 6.20 4.99 10.77
C LEU A 421 6.17 6.30 11.55
N ASP A 422 7.06 6.44 12.52
CA ASP A 422 7.28 7.68 13.25
C ASP A 422 8.74 8.08 13.04
N PHE A 423 9.00 9.28 12.50
CA PHE A 423 10.38 9.73 12.36
C PHE A 423 10.59 11.21 12.56
N LYS A 424 11.78 11.53 13.07
CA LYS A 424 12.26 12.89 13.32
C LYS A 424 13.49 13.23 12.48
N LEU A 425 13.38 14.31 11.72
CA LEU A 425 14.46 14.93 10.97
C LEU A 425 15.34 15.77 11.92
N HIS A 426 16.65 15.79 11.66
CA HIS A 426 17.57 16.66 12.41
C HIS A 426 17.54 18.10 11.89
N GLU A 427 17.83 19.08 12.75
CA GLU A 427 17.98 20.49 12.36
C GLU A 427 19.14 20.67 11.38
N GLN A 428 18.97 21.61 10.44
CA GLN A 428 20.04 21.95 9.50
C GLN A 428 21.20 22.63 10.25
N GLY A 429 22.38 22.02 10.25
CA GLY A 429 23.63 22.64 10.74
C GLY A 429 24.28 21.96 11.94
N HIS A 430 23.54 21.16 12.72
CA HIS A 430 24.12 20.32 13.77
C HIS A 430 24.49 18.96 13.18
N GLY A 431 25.75 18.81 12.74
CA GLY A 431 26.41 17.57 12.29
C GLY A 431 25.46 16.52 11.66
N ARG A 432 25.43 16.42 10.32
CA ARG A 432 24.53 15.52 9.54
C ARG A 432 24.34 14.13 10.15
N HIS A 433 23.37 14.00 11.05
CA HIS A 433 22.94 12.75 11.67
C HIS A 433 21.80 12.17 10.86
N ARG A 434 21.69 10.85 10.86
CA ARG A 434 20.59 10.14 10.20
C ARG A 434 19.29 10.38 10.95
N PRO A 435 18.13 10.55 10.27
CA PRO A 435 16.84 10.69 10.92
C PRO A 435 16.59 9.59 11.96
N HIS A 436 15.97 9.96 13.07
CA HIS A 436 15.50 8.98 14.04
C HIS A 436 14.21 8.38 13.51
N VAL A 437 14.24 7.12 13.10
CA VAL A 437 13.07 6.42 12.56
C VAL A 437 12.60 5.37 13.58
N THR A 438 11.30 5.25 13.75
CA THR A 438 10.61 4.24 14.52
C THR A 438 9.61 3.53 13.62
N LEU A 439 9.78 2.23 13.43
CA LEU A 439 8.80 1.39 12.76
C LEU A 439 8.03 0.60 13.80
N THR A 440 6.71 0.57 13.67
CA THR A 440 5.80 -0.10 14.59
C THR A 440 4.79 -0.91 13.80
N LEU A 441 4.57 -2.15 14.23
CA LEU A 441 3.55 -3.03 13.68
C LEU A 441 2.43 -3.22 14.71
N VAL A 442 1.18 -3.06 14.27
CA VAL A 442 0.01 -3.08 15.13
C VAL A 442 -0.92 -4.23 14.74
N GLY A 443 -0.88 -5.33 15.50
CA GLY A 443 -1.73 -6.50 15.28
C GLY A 443 -3.13 -6.44 15.90
N GLU A 444 -3.99 -7.36 15.48
CA GLU A 444 -5.27 -7.69 16.12
C GLU A 444 -5.04 -8.40 17.49
N LYS A 445 -6.01 -8.35 18.41
CA LYS A 445 -5.90 -8.78 19.84
C LYS A 445 -5.03 -10.03 20.09
N GLY A 446 -4.22 -9.99 21.15
CA GLY A 446 -3.57 -11.19 21.74
C GLY A 446 -2.08 -11.33 21.46
N ASP A 447 -1.51 -10.50 20.58
CA ASP A 447 -0.06 -10.35 20.48
C ASP A 447 0.38 -9.08 21.25
N PRO A 448 0.94 -9.21 22.47
CA PRO A 448 1.30 -8.08 23.32
C PRO A 448 2.49 -7.27 22.78
N LYS A 449 2.99 -7.60 21.59
CA LYS A 449 4.24 -7.07 21.05
C LYS A 449 3.97 -6.03 19.99
N VAL A 450 3.61 -4.83 20.42
CA VAL A 450 3.99 -3.61 19.68
C VAL A 450 5.51 -3.56 19.75
N ARG A 451 6.18 -3.66 18.61
CA ARG A 451 7.65 -3.71 18.56
C ARG A 451 8.15 -2.47 17.85
N ASN A 452 8.83 -1.62 18.62
CA ASN A 452 9.40 -0.38 18.12
C ASN A 452 10.85 -0.64 17.72
N LEU A 453 11.18 -0.41 16.45
CA LEU A 453 12.57 -0.35 16.00
C LEU A 453 13.00 1.11 15.95
N GLN A 454 13.71 1.58 16.97
CA GLN A 454 14.26 2.95 17.02
C GLN A 454 15.66 2.98 16.36
N PHE A 455 15.85 3.89 15.40
CA PHE A 455 17.11 4.01 14.65
C PHE A 455 17.93 5.25 15.03
N GLY A 456 19.23 5.07 15.23
CA GLY A 456 20.19 6.14 15.56
C GLY A 456 21.64 5.75 15.22
N ASN A 457 22.55 6.73 15.26
CA ASN A 457 23.86 6.81 14.57
C ASN A 457 24.86 5.62 14.59
N SER A 458 24.63 4.48 15.22
CA SER A 458 25.57 3.34 15.12
C SER A 458 25.11 2.04 15.81
N SER A 459 23.85 1.93 16.24
CA SER A 459 23.38 0.70 16.88
C SER A 459 21.88 0.49 16.69
N VAL A 460 21.53 -0.60 16.02
CA VAL A 460 20.19 -1.20 16.13
C VAL A 460 20.13 -1.84 17.50
N GLY A 461 19.33 -1.26 18.40
CA GLY A 461 19.08 -1.82 19.71
C GLY A 461 17.58 -1.99 19.88
N LEU A 462 17.14 -3.22 20.14
CA LEU A 462 15.85 -3.47 20.79
C LEU A 462 15.88 -2.74 22.14
N LYS A 463 15.36 -1.51 22.19
CA LYS A 463 15.16 -0.84 23.47
C LYS A 463 13.93 -1.43 24.14
N ASN A 464 14.08 -1.79 25.41
CA ASN A 464 12.95 -2.04 26.29
C ASN A 464 12.00 -0.83 26.26
N ARG A 465 10.74 -1.09 25.90
CA ARG A 465 9.49 -0.60 26.51
C ARG A 465 9.26 0.90 26.81
N GLU A 466 10.13 1.84 26.47
CA GLU A 466 9.92 3.28 26.69
C GLU A 466 10.04 4.03 25.34
N HIS A 467 9.14 3.74 24.40
CA HIS A 467 7.94 4.50 24.01
C HIS A 467 8.22 5.79 23.22
N SER A 468 7.81 5.84 21.95
CA SER A 468 7.50 7.11 21.27
C SER A 468 6.08 7.53 21.67
N GLU A 469 5.78 8.82 21.77
CA GLU A 469 4.44 9.32 22.16
C GLU A 469 3.31 8.77 21.27
N ALA A 470 3.58 8.51 19.98
CA ALA A 470 2.61 7.87 19.07
C ALA A 470 2.40 6.39 19.40
N SER A 471 3.48 5.66 19.74
CA SER A 471 3.42 4.28 20.21
C SER A 471 2.72 4.20 21.56
N GLU A 472 3.01 5.14 22.48
CA GLU A 472 2.32 5.33 23.76
C GLU A 472 0.84 5.63 23.59
N ALA A 473 0.45 6.51 22.66
CA ALA A 473 -0.95 6.78 22.36
C ALA A 473 -1.67 5.54 21.79
N ALA A 474 -1.02 4.81 20.88
CA ALA A 474 -1.52 3.54 20.35
C ALA A 474 -1.60 2.43 21.43
N HIS A 475 -0.72 2.49 22.44
CA HIS A 475 -0.67 1.59 23.62
C HIS A 475 -1.71 1.95 24.70
N ALA A 476 -1.82 3.22 25.09
CA ALA A 476 -2.79 3.71 26.07
C ALA A 476 -4.22 3.47 25.56
N ALA A 477 -4.44 3.62 24.25
CA ALA A 477 -5.67 3.20 23.60
C ALA A 477 -5.93 1.68 23.71
N ALA A 478 -4.90 0.84 23.84
CA ALA A 478 -5.01 -0.61 24.00
C ALA A 478 -5.24 -1.02 25.47
N GLU A 479 -4.58 -0.37 26.45
CA GLU A 479 -4.74 -0.66 27.89
C GLU A 479 -6.11 -0.25 28.46
N VAL A 480 -6.72 0.82 27.94
CA VAL A 480 -8.06 1.28 28.34
C VAL A 480 -9.17 0.28 27.95
N MET A 481 -8.86 -0.79 27.21
CA MET A 481 -9.83 -1.79 26.74
C MET A 481 -9.97 -3.08 27.58
N GLY A 482 -9.45 -3.12 28.80
CA GLY A 482 -9.89 -4.08 29.84
C GLY A 482 -10.14 -5.52 29.37
N VAL A 483 -9.07 -6.30 29.24
CA VAL A 483 -9.12 -7.76 29.41
C VAL A 483 -8.05 -8.08 30.46
N PRO A 484 -8.35 -8.87 31.52
CA PRO A 484 -7.38 -9.14 32.59
C PRO A 484 -6.14 -9.88 32.03
N PRO A 485 -5.01 -9.88 32.77
CA PRO A 485 -3.78 -10.56 32.35
C PRO A 485 -3.97 -12.04 31.99
#